data_AF-A0A927MT02-F1
#
_entry.id   AF-A0A927MT02-F1
#
_cell.length_a   1.000
_cell.length_b   1.000
_cell.length_c   1.000
_cell.angle_alpha   90.00
_cell.angle_beta   90.00
_cell.angle_gamma   90.00
#
_symmetry.space_group_name_H-M   'P 1'
#
loop_
_entity.id
_entity.type
_entity.pdbx_description
1 polymer ?
#
loop_
_entity_poly.entity_id
_entity_poly.type
_entity_poly.pdbx_seq_one_letter_code
_entity_poly.pdbx_strand_id
1 'polypeptide(L)'
;MTRSAHVTRSAALSSSSATNSEQSIRTYLEDHGLSELVQAITGRTPARPDLMKPHPDPVHRALRLLDDQQRPVLIGDSLTDIEVAHATGVHSIGYAKAPERLPGLVNAGAHAVTGSMAAIAQAVRSSRPTS
;
A
#
# COMPACT_ATOMS: atom_id res chain seq x y z
N MET A 1 -0.52 -21.50 18.51
CA MET A 1 -1.02 -21.91 17.18
C MET A 1 -0.64 -20.84 16.18
N THR A 2 0.52 -20.98 15.54
CA THR A 2 1.07 -19.99 14.61
C THR A 2 0.54 -20.29 13.21
N ARG A 3 -0.43 -19.51 12.72
CA ARG A 3 -0.89 -19.60 11.33
C ARG A 3 0.19 -19.02 10.41
N SER A 4 0.84 -19.88 9.61
CA SER A 4 1.68 -19.47 8.49
C SER A 4 0.84 -18.65 7.50
N ALA A 5 1.13 -17.35 7.41
CA ALA A 5 0.53 -16.50 6.40
C ALA A 5 1.19 -16.78 5.04
N HIS A 6 0.49 -17.48 4.16
CA HIS A 6 0.85 -17.57 2.74
C HIS A 6 0.72 -16.18 2.11
N VAL A 7 1.82 -15.45 1.99
CA VAL A 7 1.87 -14.17 1.29
C VAL A 7 1.86 -14.45 -0.21
N THR A 8 0.68 -14.28 -0.81
CA THR A 8 0.47 -14.40 -2.25
C THR A 8 0.77 -13.05 -2.91
N ARG A 9 1.44 -13.09 -4.08
CA ARG A 9 1.68 -12.00 -5.07
C ARG A 9 1.31 -10.58 -4.61
N SER A 10 2.28 -9.81 -4.14
CA SER A 10 2.06 -8.44 -3.64
C SER A 10 2.34 -7.38 -4.71
N ALA A 11 1.31 -6.78 -5.28
CA ALA A 11 1.41 -5.44 -5.84
C ALA A 11 1.32 -4.44 -4.67
N ALA A 12 2.35 -3.63 -4.48
CA ALA A 12 2.37 -2.59 -3.45
C ALA A 12 1.66 -1.33 -3.99
N LEU A 13 0.44 -1.08 -3.54
CA LEU A 13 -0.15 0.25 -3.66
C LEU A 13 0.51 1.14 -2.61
N SER A 14 1.36 2.08 -3.04
CA SER A 14 1.76 3.17 -2.16
C SER A 14 0.60 4.15 -2.07
N SER A 15 -0.03 4.21 -0.90
CA SER A 15 -1.10 5.16 -0.63
C SER A 15 -0.65 6.26 0.33
N SER A 16 0.63 6.55 0.44
CA SER A 16 1.10 7.63 1.31
C SER A 16 0.58 8.98 0.79
N SER A 17 -0.56 9.39 1.35
CA SER A 17 -1.26 10.65 1.16
C SER A 17 -2.05 10.77 -0.16
N ALA A 18 -3.38 10.77 -0.07
CA ALA A 18 -4.27 11.29 -1.11
C ALA A 18 -4.04 12.80 -1.43
N THR A 19 -2.96 13.42 -0.93
CA THR A 19 -2.55 14.80 -1.25
C THR A 19 -1.71 14.88 -2.51
N ASN A 20 -0.94 13.84 -2.83
CA ASN A 20 0.04 13.92 -3.91
C ASN A 20 -0.61 13.63 -5.25
N SER A 21 -0.28 14.45 -6.25
CA SER A 21 -0.72 14.21 -7.63
C SER A 21 0.05 13.03 -8.21
N GLU A 22 -0.52 12.37 -9.22
CA GLU A 22 0.19 11.31 -9.94
C GLU A 22 1.52 11.83 -10.51
N GLN A 23 1.51 13.06 -11.05
CA GLN A 23 2.70 13.71 -11.57
C GLN A 23 3.80 13.84 -10.51
N SER A 24 3.45 14.25 -9.29
CA SER A 24 4.42 14.37 -8.19
C SER A 24 5.04 13.02 -7.83
N ILE A 25 4.23 11.96 -7.83
CA ILE A 25 4.72 10.60 -7.54
C ILE A 25 5.63 10.13 -8.68
N ARG A 26 5.23 10.35 -9.92
CA ARG A 26 6.00 9.99 -11.12
C ARG A 26 7.37 10.67 -11.13
N THR A 27 7.42 11.99 -10.97
CA THR A 27 8.67 12.75 -10.91
C THR A 27 9.57 12.25 -9.78
N TYR A 28 9.03 12.00 -8.59
CA TYR A 28 9.82 11.45 -7.49
C TYR A 28 10.43 10.09 -7.84
N LEU A 29 9.66 9.19 -8.46
CA LEU A 29 10.15 7.87 -8.86
C LEU A 29 11.21 7.96 -9.96
N GLU A 30 11.04 8.87 -10.92
CA GLU A 30 12.00 9.11 -12.01
C GLU A 30 13.32 9.66 -11.44
N ASP A 31 13.27 10.69 -10.60
CA ASP A 31 14.44 11.33 -10.01
C ASP A 31 15.28 10.36 -9.15
N HIS A 32 14.65 9.31 -8.60
CA HIS A 32 15.30 8.32 -7.74
C HIS A 32 15.56 6.97 -8.44
N GLY A 33 15.26 6.85 -9.74
CA GLY A 33 15.47 5.61 -10.50
C GLY A 33 14.60 4.43 -10.04
N LEU A 34 13.40 4.71 -9.51
CA LEU A 34 12.49 3.72 -8.93
C LEU A 34 11.30 3.37 -9.83
N SER A 35 11.13 4.05 -10.97
CA SER A 35 9.96 3.89 -11.84
C SER A 35 9.71 2.45 -12.28
N GLU A 36 10.77 1.67 -12.56
CA GLU A 36 10.65 0.27 -12.99
C GLU A 36 10.18 -0.68 -11.88
N LEU A 37 10.23 -0.24 -10.61
CA LEU A 37 9.78 -1.02 -9.46
C LEU A 37 8.28 -0.86 -9.18
N VAL A 38 7.61 0.06 -9.88
CA VAL A 38 6.21 0.42 -9.66
C VAL A 38 5.38 0.06 -10.89
N GLN A 39 4.52 -0.93 -10.74
CA GLN A 39 3.67 -1.41 -11.84
C GLN A 39 2.58 -0.39 -12.23
N ALA A 40 2.05 0.35 -11.26
CA ALA A 40 0.99 1.31 -11.48
C ALA A 40 1.04 2.43 -10.43
N ILE A 41 0.70 3.66 -10.84
CA ILE A 41 0.61 4.82 -9.95
C ILE A 41 -0.82 5.33 -10.00
N THR A 42 -1.40 5.57 -8.82
CA THR A 42 -2.65 6.29 -8.68
C THR A 42 -2.48 7.46 -7.74
N GLY A 43 -2.53 8.68 -8.27
CA GLY A 43 -2.52 9.90 -7.46
C GLY A 43 -3.92 10.43 -7.16
N ARG A 44 -3.97 11.64 -6.61
CA ARG A 44 -5.22 12.38 -6.39
C ARG A 44 -5.97 12.62 -7.71
N THR A 45 -7.29 12.41 -7.69
CA THR A 45 -8.18 12.82 -8.80
C THR A 45 -8.31 14.35 -8.83
N PRO A 46 -7.95 15.03 -9.93
CA PRO A 46 -8.06 16.49 -10.03
C PRO A 46 -9.48 16.97 -9.77
N ALA A 47 -9.62 18.10 -9.06
CA ALA A 47 -10.90 18.73 -8.71
C ALA A 47 -11.92 17.83 -7.97
N ARG A 48 -11.47 16.70 -7.38
CA ARG A 48 -12.32 15.77 -6.64
C ARG A 48 -11.78 15.50 -5.22
N PRO A 49 -11.76 16.52 -4.34
CA PRO A 49 -11.33 16.35 -2.96
C PRO A 49 -12.24 15.41 -2.15
N ASP A 50 -13.51 15.28 -2.57
CA ASP A 50 -14.49 14.34 -2.03
C ASP A 50 -14.09 12.87 -2.22
N LEU A 51 -13.22 12.58 -3.18
CA LEU A 51 -12.70 11.24 -3.44
C LEU A 51 -11.35 10.97 -2.76
N MET A 52 -10.88 11.90 -1.92
CA MET A 52 -9.70 11.68 -1.09
C MET A 52 -10.03 10.79 0.10
N LYS A 53 -8.98 10.23 0.70
CA LYS A 53 -9.06 9.48 1.96
C LYS A 53 -9.91 10.22 3.00
N PRO A 54 -10.81 9.51 3.71
CA PRO A 54 -10.93 8.05 3.81
C PRO A 54 -11.73 7.38 2.67
N HIS A 55 -12.09 8.10 1.60
CA HIS A 55 -12.83 7.51 0.48
C HIS A 55 -12.03 6.36 -0.18
N PRO A 56 -12.66 5.21 -0.51
CA PRO A 56 -11.97 4.03 -1.05
C PRO A 56 -11.56 4.13 -2.53
N ASP A 57 -12.08 5.13 -3.26
CA ASP A 57 -11.87 5.28 -4.70
C ASP A 57 -10.40 5.23 -5.16
N PRO A 58 -9.40 5.84 -4.47
CA PRO A 58 -8.01 5.72 -4.88
C PRO A 58 -7.52 4.26 -4.94
N VAL A 59 -7.92 3.44 -3.98
CA VAL A 59 -7.55 2.02 -3.96
C VAL A 59 -8.32 1.25 -5.03
N HIS A 60 -9.62 1.50 -5.19
CA HIS A 60 -10.38 0.88 -6.28
C HIS A 60 -9.82 1.21 -7.68
N ARG A 61 -9.39 2.45 -7.92
CA ARG A 61 -8.73 2.84 -9.18
C ARG A 61 -7.47 2.02 -9.41
N ALA A 62 -6.67 1.86 -8.38
CA ALA A 62 -5.41 1.13 -8.51
C ALA A 62 -5.63 -0.38 -8.67
N LEU A 63 -6.61 -0.96 -7.99
CA LEU A 63 -6.98 -2.37 -8.16
C LEU A 63 -7.41 -2.67 -9.59
N ARG A 64 -8.09 -1.73 -10.27
CA ARG A 64 -8.45 -1.87 -11.70
C ARG A 64 -7.24 -1.87 -12.65
N LEU A 65 -6.07 -1.45 -12.20
CA LEU A 65 -4.82 -1.49 -12.98
C LEU A 65 -4.04 -2.79 -12.76
N LEU A 66 -4.51 -3.67 -11.87
CA LEU A 66 -3.87 -4.94 -11.55
C LEU A 66 -4.66 -6.08 -12.20
N ASP A 67 -3.96 -7.15 -12.59
CA ASP A 67 -4.59 -8.36 -13.09
C ASP A 67 -5.34 -9.10 -11.96
N ASP A 68 -6.47 -9.73 -12.29
CA ASP A 68 -7.34 -10.46 -11.34
C ASP A 68 -6.65 -11.59 -10.57
N GLN A 69 -5.48 -12.06 -11.04
CA GLN A 69 -4.70 -13.08 -10.34
C GLN A 69 -3.76 -12.52 -9.26
N GLN A 70 -3.65 -11.21 -9.13
CA GLN A 70 -2.82 -10.56 -8.12
C GLN A 70 -3.55 -10.52 -6.77
N ARG A 71 -2.81 -10.65 -5.66
CA ARG A 71 -3.35 -10.45 -4.30
C ARG A 71 -2.71 -9.21 -3.70
N PRO A 72 -3.15 -8.02 -4.11
CA PRO A 72 -2.51 -6.78 -3.70
C PRO A 72 -2.52 -6.61 -2.19
N VAL A 73 -1.52 -5.90 -1.70
CA VAL A 73 -1.40 -5.53 -0.29
C VAL A 73 -1.23 -4.02 -0.24
N LEU A 74 -2.06 -3.36 0.56
CA LEU A 74 -1.93 -1.94 0.83
C LEU A 74 -0.85 -1.73 1.91
N ILE A 75 0.16 -0.93 1.60
CA ILE A 75 1.15 -0.50 2.59
C ILE A 75 0.84 0.95 2.93
N GLY A 76 0.60 1.21 4.21
CA GLY A 76 0.19 2.53 4.68
C GLY A 76 0.73 2.81 6.07
N ASP A 77 1.03 4.06 6.35
CA ASP A 77 1.56 4.46 7.65
C ASP A 77 0.50 5.08 8.55
N SER A 78 -0.71 5.37 8.05
CA SER A 78 -1.79 6.03 8.79
C SER A 78 -2.97 5.10 9.11
N LEU A 79 -3.78 5.47 10.11
CA LEU A 79 -5.00 4.73 10.47
C LEU A 79 -5.98 4.67 9.30
N THR A 80 -6.11 5.78 8.58
CA THR A 80 -6.97 5.88 7.39
C THR A 80 -6.54 4.93 6.27
N ASP A 81 -5.26 4.57 6.17
CA ASP A 81 -4.82 3.55 5.21
C ASP A 81 -5.40 2.19 5.56
N ILE A 82 -5.42 1.84 6.84
CA ILE A 82 -5.95 0.58 7.33
C ILE A 82 -7.47 0.52 7.14
N GLU A 83 -8.17 1.62 7.45
CA GLU A 83 -9.62 1.75 7.20
C GLU A 83 -9.96 1.56 5.73
N VAL A 84 -9.21 2.21 4.82
CA VAL A 84 -9.42 2.08 3.38
C VAL A 84 -9.11 0.65 2.90
N ALA A 85 -8.07 0.01 3.43
CA ALA A 85 -7.77 -1.38 3.10
C ALA A 85 -8.95 -2.30 3.45
N HIS A 86 -9.52 -2.14 4.64
CA HIS A 86 -10.71 -2.90 5.06
C HIS A 86 -11.92 -2.60 4.19
N ALA A 87 -12.20 -1.33 3.91
CA ALA A 87 -13.32 -0.90 3.07
C ALA A 87 -13.23 -1.42 1.62
N THR A 88 -12.03 -1.77 1.16
CA THR A 88 -11.75 -2.28 -0.20
C THR A 88 -11.46 -3.78 -0.24
N GLY A 89 -11.48 -4.47 0.91
CA GLY A 89 -11.19 -5.90 1.00
C GLY A 89 -9.73 -6.28 0.73
N VAL A 90 -8.81 -5.30 0.76
CA VAL A 90 -7.37 -5.50 0.51
C VAL A 90 -6.65 -5.79 1.83
N HIS A 91 -5.70 -6.71 1.83
CA HIS A 91 -4.83 -6.91 2.99
C HIS A 91 -3.94 -5.69 3.24
N SER A 92 -3.61 -5.41 4.49
CA SER A 92 -2.86 -4.20 4.87
C SER A 92 -1.61 -4.51 5.68
N ILE A 93 -0.51 -3.82 5.36
CA ILE A 93 0.69 -3.73 6.20
C ILE A 93 0.80 -2.30 6.71
N GLY A 94 0.68 -2.13 8.03
CA GLY A 94 0.96 -0.88 8.71
C GLY A 94 2.47 -0.60 8.77
N TYR A 95 2.93 0.47 8.14
CA TYR A 95 4.31 0.92 8.25
C TYR A 95 4.46 1.98 9.34
N ALA A 96 4.96 1.59 10.50
CA ALA A 96 5.16 2.49 11.62
C ALA A 96 6.49 3.26 11.46
N LYS A 97 6.43 4.48 10.90
CA LYS A 97 7.59 5.39 10.81
C LYS A 97 8.28 5.68 12.15
N ALA A 98 7.57 5.46 13.26
CA ALA A 98 8.09 5.59 14.61
C ALA A 98 7.42 4.54 15.54
N PRO A 99 8.12 4.00 16.56
CA PRO A 99 7.62 2.92 17.41
C PRO A 99 6.28 3.20 18.08
N GLU A 100 6.04 4.46 18.48
CA GLU A 100 4.81 4.92 19.12
C GLU A 100 3.57 4.81 18.22
N ARG A 101 3.75 4.65 16.90
CA ARG A 101 2.65 4.47 15.94
C ARG A 101 2.19 3.02 15.85
N LEU A 102 2.99 2.06 16.32
CA LEU A 102 2.69 0.62 16.26
C LEU A 102 1.33 0.29 16.89
N PRO A 103 1.00 0.73 18.12
CA PRO A 103 -0.26 0.36 18.76
C PRO A 103 -1.47 0.87 17.97
N GLY A 104 -1.39 2.09 17.42
CA GLY A 104 -2.48 2.66 16.62
C GLY A 104 -2.79 1.83 15.37
N LEU A 105 -1.75 1.43 14.63
CA LEU A 105 -1.91 0.63 13.41
C LEU A 105 -2.42 -0.79 13.71
N VAL A 106 -1.96 -1.39 14.81
CA VAL A 106 -2.48 -2.68 15.29
C VAL A 106 -3.95 -2.56 15.67
N ASN A 107 -4.32 -1.53 16.46
CA ASN A 107 -5.70 -1.32 16.90
C ASN A 107 -6.66 -1.01 15.76
N ALA A 108 -6.19 -0.36 14.70
CA ALA A 108 -6.95 -0.16 13.47
C ALA A 108 -7.18 -1.46 12.67
N GLY A 109 -6.55 -2.58 13.07
CA GLY A 109 -6.72 -3.89 12.45
C GLY A 109 -5.84 -4.11 11.23
N ALA A 110 -4.63 -3.53 11.20
CA ALA A 110 -3.65 -3.89 10.18
C ALA A 110 -3.33 -5.40 10.21
N HIS A 111 -3.24 -6.05 9.05
CA HIS A 111 -2.98 -7.49 8.99
C HIS A 111 -1.55 -7.84 9.41
N ALA A 112 -0.62 -6.92 9.21
CA ALA A 112 0.72 -6.93 9.79
C ALA A 112 1.19 -5.50 10.05
N VAL A 113 2.14 -5.32 10.96
CA VAL A 113 2.76 -4.01 11.23
C VAL A 113 4.27 -4.16 11.29
N THR A 114 5.00 -3.21 10.73
CA THR A 114 6.46 -3.17 10.77
C THR A 114 6.98 -1.73 10.81
N GLY A 115 8.07 -1.50 11.53
CA GLY A 115 8.83 -0.26 11.46
C GLY A 115 9.99 -0.29 10.45
N SER A 116 10.11 -1.36 9.65
CA SER A 116 11.26 -1.60 8.78
C SER A 116 10.87 -1.76 7.32
N MET A 117 11.33 -0.82 6.49
CA MET A 117 11.26 -0.96 5.03
C MET A 117 12.06 -2.15 4.52
N ALA A 118 13.15 -2.54 5.19
CA ALA A 118 13.93 -3.72 4.82
C ALA A 118 13.12 -5.01 4.96
N ALA A 119 12.30 -5.11 6.02
CA ALA A 119 11.41 -6.25 6.22
C ALA A 119 10.33 -6.33 5.12
N ILE A 120 9.75 -5.18 4.73
CA ILE A 120 8.81 -5.09 3.60
C ILE A 120 9.49 -5.56 2.31
N ALA A 121 10.66 -5.01 2.01
CA ALA A 121 11.39 -5.35 0.79
C ALA A 121 11.78 -6.84 0.73
N GLN A 122 12.15 -7.42 1.86
CA GLN A 122 12.45 -8.85 1.96
C GLN A 122 11.20 -9.72 1.72
N ALA A 123 10.06 -9.34 2.30
CA ALA A 123 8.79 -10.05 2.09
C ALA A 123 8.36 -10.02 0.61
N VAL A 124 8.49 -8.86 -0.05
CA VAL A 124 8.18 -8.70 -1.49
C VAL A 124 9.13 -9.52 -2.37
N ARG A 125 10.44 -9.56 -2.05
CA ARG A 125 11.38 -10.39 -2.82
C ARG A 125 11.09 -11.88 -2.68
N SER A 126 10.71 -12.32 -1.48
CA SER A 126 10.44 -13.73 -1.18
C SER A 126 9.12 -14.22 -1.78
N SER A 127 8.25 -13.30 -2.24
CA SER A 127 6.99 -13.62 -2.91
C SER A 127 7.06 -13.61 -4.44
N ARG A 128 8.23 -13.30 -5.03
CA ARG A 128 8.46 -13.49 -6.47
C ARG A 128 8.51 -14.99 -6.79
N PRO A 129 7.82 -15.46 -7.85
CA PRO A 129 8.00 -16.83 -8.31
C PRO A 129 9.45 -17.01 -8.76
N THR A 130 10.10 -18.07 -8.32
CA THR A 130 11.19 -18.67 -9.10
C THR A 130 10.58 -19.10 -10.44
N SER A 131 11.11 -18.58 -11.54
CA SER A 131 10.70 -18.90 -12.91
C SER A 131 10.61 -20.41 -13.17
#